data_AF-A0A8S9WAB4-F1
#
_entry.id   AF-A0A8S9WAB4-F1
#
_cell.length_a   1.000
_cell.length_b   1.000
_cell.length_c   1.000
_cell.angle_alpha   90.00
_cell.angle_beta   90.00
_cell.angle_gamma   90.00
#
_symmetry.space_group_name_H-M   'P 1'
#
loop_
_entity.id
_entity.type
_entity.pdbx_description
1 polymer ?
#
loop_
_entity_poly.entity_id
_entity_poly.type
_entity_poly.pdbx_seq_one_letter_code
_entity_poly.pdbx_strand_id
1 'polypeptide(L)'
;MEHPIIIIDSWEAVAFYTGHHEQRDKEELEHNLCDVSRRTKTKIILLVEYTGQTALDYLVDGVVVVESDLFEERRLRRMVMQKLRGCQITNPVRLFSLNKGVFKCFGEFKGVEMAIENPTIPDSIPDLSATRFSTGIKDLDRVTNGYGCFNLFEGDYITYDILAHALSINALNLGRWLIFASTMHPDYITRISAFVKQEHRSNIAQVEEIKDIRDKIKDKSTIVLINLEEIEDVDTAVREIMTLFKEQECKVMCFVGRKGCDELESFASTHIKTKFISGVPCIYGEFPRTEIHAMELDMSENIPKIKLTPIV
;
A
#
# COMPACT_ATOMS: atom_id res chain seq x y z
N MET A 1 -16.98 9.29 35.23
CA MET A 1 -16.54 8.44 34.10
C MET A 1 -16.15 7.11 34.70
N GLU A 2 -16.82 6.03 34.35
CA GLU A 2 -16.37 4.69 34.76
C GLU A 2 -15.13 4.35 33.91
N HIS A 3 -13.97 4.24 34.54
CA HIS A 3 -12.64 3.97 33.95
C HIS A 3 -12.01 5.10 33.11
N PRO A 4 -11.51 6.17 33.75
CA PRO A 4 -10.77 7.21 33.04
C PRO A 4 -9.51 6.65 32.34
N ILE A 5 -9.13 7.29 31.23
CA ILE A 5 -7.85 7.08 30.55
C ILE A 5 -6.98 8.31 30.84
N ILE A 6 -5.80 8.08 31.42
CA ILE A 6 -4.81 9.10 31.72
C ILE A 6 -3.64 8.93 30.75
N ILE A 7 -3.23 10.02 30.11
CA ILE A 7 -2.06 10.06 29.23
C ILE A 7 -1.06 11.04 29.85
N ILE A 8 0.17 10.58 30.07
CA ILE A 8 1.26 11.40 30.62
C ILE A 8 2.32 11.57 29.53
N ASP A 9 2.52 12.81 29.10
CA ASP A 9 3.44 13.21 28.02
C ASP A 9 4.36 14.36 28.51
N SER A 10 5.63 14.12 28.86
CA SER A 10 6.36 12.85 28.98
C SER A 10 6.60 12.42 30.44
N TRP A 11 6.82 11.12 30.67
CA TRP A 11 7.08 10.58 32.01
C TRP A 11 8.39 11.13 32.62
N GLU A 12 9.39 11.37 31.79
CA GLU A 12 10.67 11.96 32.17
C GLU A 12 10.49 13.34 32.79
N ALA A 13 9.59 14.17 32.22
CA ALA A 13 9.29 15.49 32.77
C ALA A 13 8.67 15.37 34.17
N VAL A 14 7.73 14.44 34.37
CA VAL A 14 7.11 14.20 35.68
C VAL A 14 8.12 13.74 36.71
N ALA A 15 8.97 12.77 36.36
CA ALA A 15 10.04 12.29 37.24
C ALA A 15 11.02 13.43 37.60
N PHE A 16 11.37 14.28 36.63
CA PHE A 16 12.25 15.43 36.84
C PHE A 16 11.67 16.47 37.79
N TYR A 17 10.41 16.89 37.58
CA TYR A 17 9.78 17.94 38.40
C TYR A 17 9.42 17.49 39.82
N THR A 18 9.28 16.19 40.05
CA THR A 18 8.95 15.64 41.37
C THR A 18 10.19 15.44 42.25
N GLY A 19 11.39 15.77 41.77
CA GLY A 19 12.63 15.69 42.55
C GLY A 19 13.21 14.28 42.69
N HIS A 20 12.67 13.29 41.96
CA HIS A 20 13.14 11.90 41.96
C HIS A 20 14.35 11.78 41.01
N HIS A 21 15.46 12.44 41.37
CA HIS A 21 16.70 12.44 40.60
C HIS A 21 17.52 11.16 40.80
N GLU A 22 17.33 10.46 41.92
CA GLU A 22 17.93 9.16 42.19
C GLU A 22 17.12 8.03 41.56
N GLN A 23 17.80 7.04 40.99
CA GLN A 23 17.18 5.90 40.31
C GLN A 23 16.17 5.15 41.19
N ARG A 24 16.47 5.02 42.49
CA ARG A 24 15.63 4.31 43.46
C ARG A 24 14.29 5.03 43.70
N ASP A 25 14.35 6.34 43.84
CA ASP A 25 13.18 7.19 44.07
C ASP A 25 12.25 7.12 42.84
N LYS A 26 12.82 7.16 41.64
CA LYS A 26 12.08 7.01 40.38
C LYS A 26 11.36 5.66 40.31
N GLU A 27 12.04 4.56 40.64
CA GLU A 27 11.46 3.21 40.65
C GLU A 27 10.32 3.07 41.68
N GLU A 28 10.44 3.69 42.85
CA GLU A 28 9.36 3.72 43.86
C GLU A 28 8.12 4.46 43.35
N LEU A 29 8.32 5.61 42.70
CA LEU A 29 7.23 6.38 42.09
C LEU A 29 6.53 5.58 40.97
N GLU A 30 7.30 4.91 40.11
CA GLU A 30 6.80 4.02 39.05
C GLU A 30 5.96 2.88 39.63
N HIS A 31 6.45 2.21 40.69
CA HIS A 31 5.72 1.16 41.41
C HIS A 31 4.37 1.66 41.93
N ASN A 32 4.39 2.79 42.65
CA ASN A 32 3.20 3.40 43.22
C ASN A 32 2.17 3.78 42.15
N LEU A 33 2.62 4.32 41.01
CA LEU A 33 1.76 4.68 39.89
C LEU A 33 1.05 3.44 39.31
N CYS A 34 1.79 2.35 39.07
CA CYS A 34 1.20 1.11 38.57
C CYS A 34 0.22 0.47 39.57
N ASP A 35 0.48 0.56 40.87
CA ASP A 35 -0.43 0.07 41.90
C ASP A 35 -1.73 0.88 41.96
N VAL A 36 -1.65 2.20 41.86
CA VAL A 36 -2.84 3.08 41.78
C VAL A 36 -3.67 2.74 40.54
N SER A 37 -3.02 2.58 39.38
CA SER A 37 -3.67 2.16 38.14
C SER A 37 -4.47 0.86 38.32
N ARG A 38 -3.85 -0.17 38.91
CA ARG A 38 -4.48 -1.49 39.15
C ARG A 38 -5.64 -1.43 40.14
N ARG A 39 -5.48 -0.73 41.27
CA ARG A 39 -6.52 -0.61 42.32
C ARG A 39 -7.73 0.17 41.85
N THR A 40 -7.50 1.25 41.11
CA THR A 40 -8.56 2.13 40.61
C THR A 40 -9.16 1.66 39.29
N LYS A 41 -8.55 0.66 38.64
CA LYS A 41 -8.87 0.23 37.27
C LYS A 41 -8.83 1.39 36.27
N THR A 42 -7.91 2.33 36.50
CA THR A 42 -7.64 3.46 35.60
C THR A 42 -6.69 3.00 34.52
N LYS A 43 -6.91 3.38 33.26
CA LYS A 43 -5.97 3.07 32.18
C LYS A 43 -4.95 4.20 32.09
N ILE A 44 -3.66 3.88 32.18
CA ILE A 44 -2.59 4.88 32.10
C ILE A 44 -1.71 4.56 30.89
N ILE A 45 -1.45 5.57 30.06
CA ILE A 45 -0.49 5.55 28.97
C ILE A 45 0.64 6.51 29.33
N LEU A 46 1.87 6.01 29.34
CA LEU A 46 3.08 6.77 29.60
C LEU A 46 3.83 6.96 28.29
N LEU A 47 4.15 8.20 27.94
CA LEU A 47 5.08 8.49 26.87
C LEU A 47 6.47 8.63 27.48
N VAL A 48 7.41 7.87 26.92
CA VAL A 48 8.79 7.78 27.39
C VAL A 48 9.76 8.01 26.24
N GLU A 49 10.87 8.68 26.53
CA GLU A 49 11.91 9.06 25.58
C GLU A 49 13.25 8.47 26.02
N TYR A 50 13.43 7.16 25.84
CA TYR A 50 14.71 6.49 26.07
C TYR A 50 15.00 5.40 25.03
N THR A 51 16.28 5.07 24.88
CA THR A 51 16.78 4.17 23.83
C THR A 51 17.06 2.74 24.29
N GLY A 52 16.84 2.41 25.58
CA GLY A 52 17.13 1.10 26.17
C GLY A 52 16.03 0.60 27.10
N GLN A 53 16.19 -0.60 27.68
CA GLN A 53 15.22 -1.12 28.64
C GLN A 53 15.38 -0.49 30.02
N THR A 54 14.26 -0.18 30.67
CA THR A 54 14.22 0.38 32.03
C THR A 54 13.41 -0.52 32.99
N ALA A 55 13.51 -0.27 34.30
CA ALA A 55 12.72 -0.98 35.31
C ALA A 55 11.20 -0.88 35.04
N LEU A 56 10.74 0.27 34.54
CA LEU A 56 9.35 0.52 34.16
C LEU A 56 8.81 -0.49 33.14
N ASP A 57 9.61 -0.87 32.14
CA ASP A 57 9.21 -1.84 31.09
C ASP A 57 8.83 -3.21 31.67
N TYR A 58 9.45 -3.59 32.78
CA TYR A 58 9.13 -4.83 33.50
C TYR A 58 7.87 -4.69 34.35
N LEU A 59 7.63 -3.52 34.93
CA LEU A 59 6.52 -3.24 35.84
C LEU A 59 5.18 -3.12 35.11
N VAL A 60 5.16 -2.46 33.94
CA VAL A 60 3.94 -2.20 33.17
C VAL A 60 3.34 -3.45 32.54
N ASP A 61 2.05 -3.39 32.22
CA ASP A 61 1.34 -4.51 31.59
C ASP A 61 1.52 -4.56 30.08
N GLY A 62 1.88 -3.44 29.44
CA GLY A 62 2.18 -3.39 28.01
C GLY A 62 3.29 -2.41 27.66
N VAL A 63 4.07 -2.75 26.62
CA VAL A 63 5.15 -1.92 26.08
C VAL A 63 4.98 -1.84 24.57
N VAL A 64 4.87 -0.61 24.06
CA VAL A 64 4.77 -0.30 22.63
C VAL A 64 5.92 0.63 22.28
N VAL A 65 6.71 0.24 21.29
CA VAL A 65 7.85 1.03 20.81
C VAL A 65 7.53 1.56 19.43
N VAL A 66 7.83 2.83 19.20
CA VAL A 66 7.72 3.47 17.88
C VAL A 66 9.10 3.71 17.30
N GLU A 67 9.29 3.29 16.05
CA GLU A 67 10.55 3.37 15.32
C GLU A 67 10.35 4.17 14.04
N SER A 68 11.39 4.90 13.63
CA SER A 68 11.45 5.62 12.37
C SER A 68 12.78 5.29 11.69
N ASP A 69 12.71 4.49 10.64
CA ASP A 69 13.85 4.03 9.87
C ASP A 69 13.84 4.58 8.44
N LEU A 70 14.94 4.33 7.72
CA LEU A 70 15.03 4.52 6.29
C LEU A 70 14.97 3.15 5.59
N PHE A 71 14.01 2.99 4.69
CA PHE A 71 13.88 1.84 3.80
C PHE A 71 14.06 2.33 2.36
N GLU A 72 15.10 1.86 1.67
CA GLU A 72 15.45 2.33 0.32
C GLU A 72 15.46 3.88 0.25
N GLU A 73 16.12 4.50 1.24
CA GLU A 73 16.23 5.96 1.43
C GLU A 73 14.90 6.73 1.61
N ARG A 74 13.80 6.02 1.86
CA ARG A 74 12.49 6.59 2.15
C ARG A 74 12.13 6.34 3.60
N ARG A 75 11.35 7.24 4.20
CA ARG A 75 10.98 7.07 5.60
C ARG A 75 10.01 5.90 5.78
N LEU A 76 10.30 5.05 6.76
CA LEU A 76 9.40 3.99 7.20
C LEU A 76 9.18 4.11 8.71
N ARG A 77 7.92 4.14 9.13
CA ARG A 77 7.54 4.24 10.54
C ARG A 77 6.83 2.97 10.99
N ARG A 78 7.30 2.40 12.10
CA ARG A 78 6.82 1.12 12.63
C ARG A 78 6.49 1.24 14.11
N MET A 79 5.40 0.62 14.52
CA MET A 79 4.99 0.46 15.90
C MET A 79 5.12 -1.02 16.26
N VAL A 80 5.97 -1.32 17.22
CA VAL A 80 6.28 -2.68 17.69
C VAL A 80 5.62 -2.90 19.06
N MET A 81 4.73 -3.88 19.13
CA MET A 81 4.14 -4.34 20.39
C MET A 81 5.11 -5.33 21.03
N GLN A 82 5.96 -4.85 21.95
CA GLN A 82 6.98 -5.68 22.60
C GLN A 82 6.38 -6.59 23.69
N LYS A 83 5.37 -6.09 24.42
CA LYS A 83 4.77 -6.79 25.55
C LYS A 83 3.31 -6.41 25.68
N LEU A 84 2.44 -7.40 25.90
CA LEU A 84 1.05 -7.21 26.35
C LEU A 84 0.70 -8.39 27.28
N ARG A 85 0.70 -8.16 28.60
CA ARG A 85 0.37 -9.20 29.59
C ARG A 85 -1.09 -9.61 29.47
N GLY A 86 -1.34 -10.92 29.45
CA GLY A 86 -2.69 -11.49 29.39
C GLY A 86 -3.38 -11.38 28.04
N CYS A 87 -2.69 -10.92 26.98
CA CYS A 87 -3.23 -10.81 25.63
C CYS A 87 -2.24 -11.40 24.62
N GLN A 88 -2.72 -12.21 23.68
CA GLN A 88 -1.90 -12.71 22.59
C GLN A 88 -1.63 -11.59 21.58
N ILE A 89 -0.37 -11.41 21.20
CA ILE A 89 0.03 -10.50 20.13
C ILE A 89 -0.01 -11.29 18.82
N THR A 90 -0.99 -11.01 17.96
CA THR A 90 -1.13 -11.68 16.66
C THR A 90 -0.35 -10.98 15.56
N ASN A 91 -0.32 -9.65 15.59
CA ASN A 91 0.49 -8.84 14.67
C ASN A 91 1.39 -7.91 15.50
N PRO A 92 2.68 -8.26 15.69
CA PRO A 92 3.59 -7.55 16.58
C PRO A 92 4.16 -6.26 15.99
N VAL A 93 4.05 -6.04 14.67
CA VAL A 93 4.62 -4.86 14.02
C VAL A 93 3.57 -4.24 13.10
N ARG A 94 3.25 -2.97 13.32
CA ARG A 94 2.34 -2.23 12.44
C ARG A 94 3.01 -1.00 11.86
N LEU A 95 2.72 -0.72 10.60
CA LEU A 95 3.11 0.55 10.01
C LEU A 95 2.22 1.66 10.57
N PHE A 96 2.78 2.87 10.67
CA PHE A 96 1.99 4.05 10.98
C PHE A 96 2.45 5.26 10.16
N SER A 97 1.62 6.27 10.09
CA SER A 97 1.91 7.55 9.43
C SER A 97 1.57 8.70 10.36
N LEU A 98 2.31 9.80 10.25
CA LEU A 98 1.97 11.10 10.85
C LEU A 98 1.50 12.12 9.82
N ASN A 99 1.07 11.67 8.63
CA ASN A 99 0.63 12.54 7.56
C ASN A 99 -0.45 13.52 8.06
N LYS A 100 -0.27 14.81 7.74
CA LYS A 100 -1.13 15.92 8.20
C LYS A 100 -1.24 16.04 9.74
N GLY A 101 -0.23 15.58 10.49
CA GLY A 101 -0.20 15.64 11.95
C GLY A 101 -1.12 14.65 12.64
N VAL A 102 -1.62 13.62 11.92
CA VAL A 102 -2.53 12.61 12.47
C VAL A 102 -1.81 11.28 12.60
N PHE A 103 -1.72 10.73 13.81
CA PHE A 103 -1.23 9.38 14.02
C PHE A 103 -2.23 8.37 13.47
N LYS A 104 -1.86 7.70 12.38
CA LYS A 104 -2.66 6.65 11.75
C LYS A 104 -1.87 5.35 11.69
N CYS A 105 -2.38 4.31 12.34
CA CYS A 105 -1.84 2.96 12.26
C CYS A 105 -2.57 2.17 11.17
N PHE A 106 -1.83 1.38 10.39
CA PHE A 106 -2.39 0.52 9.35
C PHE A 106 -2.68 -0.88 9.90
N GLY A 107 -3.80 -1.47 9.47
CA GLY A 107 -4.17 -2.85 9.77
C GLY A 107 -3.53 -3.83 8.79
N GLU A 108 -3.49 -5.11 9.18
CA GLU A 108 -3.10 -6.18 8.28
C GLU A 108 -4.09 -6.31 7.13
N PHE A 109 -3.55 -6.51 5.93
CA PHE A 109 -4.33 -6.77 4.73
C PHE A 109 -4.96 -8.15 4.80
N LYS A 110 -6.29 -8.18 4.86
CA LYS A 110 -7.07 -9.42 4.99
C LYS A 110 -7.45 -10.07 3.66
N GLY A 111 -6.86 -9.62 2.54
CA GLY A 111 -7.17 -10.11 1.20
C GLY A 111 -8.13 -9.22 0.42
N VAL A 112 -8.26 -9.53 -0.87
CA VAL A 112 -9.17 -8.89 -1.83
C VAL A 112 -10.48 -9.68 -1.85
N GLU A 113 -11.21 -9.76 -0.72
CA GLU A 113 -12.57 -10.33 -0.75
C GLU A 113 -13.51 -9.32 -1.41
N MET A 114 -13.59 -9.39 -2.75
CA MET A 114 -14.50 -8.58 -3.58
C MET A 114 -15.88 -9.22 -3.73
N ALA A 115 -16.26 -10.13 -2.82
CA ALA A 115 -17.61 -10.67 -2.74
C ALA A 115 -18.57 -9.61 -2.17
N ILE A 116 -18.88 -8.61 -2.99
CA ILE A 116 -19.88 -7.59 -2.66
C ILE A 116 -21.23 -8.14 -3.09
N GLU A 117 -22.19 -8.22 -2.15
CA GLU A 117 -23.54 -8.70 -2.45
C GLU A 117 -24.26 -7.84 -3.50
N ASN A 118 -23.94 -6.53 -3.55
CA ASN A 118 -24.53 -5.56 -4.48
C ASN A 118 -23.48 -4.57 -5.02
N PRO A 119 -22.62 -4.96 -5.97
CA PRO A 119 -21.56 -4.09 -6.50
C PRO A 119 -22.16 -2.89 -7.22
N THR A 120 -21.60 -1.71 -6.96
CA THR A 120 -21.98 -0.47 -7.66
C THR A 120 -20.89 -0.12 -8.67
N ILE A 121 -21.30 0.31 -9.87
CA ILE A 121 -20.35 0.77 -10.89
C ILE A 121 -19.77 2.13 -10.45
N PRO A 122 -18.44 2.26 -10.27
CA PRO A 122 -17.83 3.53 -9.91
C PRO A 122 -17.92 4.57 -11.03
N ASP A 123 -17.95 5.84 -10.64
CA ASP A 123 -17.73 6.95 -11.56
C ASP A 123 -16.33 6.85 -12.19
N SER A 124 -16.29 6.97 -13.52
CA SER A 124 -15.03 6.98 -14.26
C SER A 124 -14.20 8.22 -13.95
N ILE A 125 -12.89 8.02 -13.78
CA ILE A 125 -11.91 9.08 -13.57
C ILE A 125 -11.29 9.40 -14.93
N PRO A 126 -11.47 10.64 -15.45
CA PRO A 126 -10.92 11.02 -16.75
C PRO A 126 -9.40 11.14 -16.72
N ASP A 127 -8.79 11.10 -17.89
CA ASP A 127 -7.34 11.31 -18.03
C ASP A 127 -6.91 12.71 -17.59
N LEU A 128 -5.68 12.80 -17.10
CA LEU A 128 -5.10 14.04 -16.64
C LEU A 128 -4.61 14.91 -17.81
N SER A 129 -4.15 14.28 -18.90
CA SER A 129 -3.72 14.96 -20.12
C SER A 129 -3.68 13.99 -21.31
N ALA A 130 -3.36 14.49 -22.51
CA ALA A 130 -3.18 13.65 -23.69
C ALA A 130 -2.08 12.57 -23.56
N THR A 131 -1.11 12.78 -22.65
CA THR A 131 0.03 11.86 -22.45
C THR A 131 0.00 11.14 -21.11
N ARG A 132 -0.87 11.55 -20.19
CA ARG A 132 -0.99 10.97 -18.84
C ARG A 132 -2.43 10.54 -18.58
N PHE A 133 -2.65 9.23 -18.49
CA PHE A 133 -3.96 8.67 -18.25
C PHE A 133 -4.19 8.35 -16.77
N SER A 134 -5.46 8.31 -16.35
CA SER A 134 -5.79 8.01 -14.96
C SER A 134 -5.42 6.56 -14.62
N THR A 135 -4.84 6.38 -13.44
CA THR A 135 -4.56 5.10 -12.81
C THR A 135 -5.81 4.37 -12.32
N GLY A 136 -6.97 5.04 -12.32
CA GLY A 136 -8.18 4.56 -11.64
C GLY A 136 -8.18 4.85 -10.13
N ILE A 137 -7.12 5.44 -9.60
CA ILE A 137 -6.96 5.75 -8.17
C ILE A 137 -6.61 7.24 -8.05
N LYS A 138 -7.55 8.05 -7.55
CA LYS A 138 -7.36 9.51 -7.42
C LYS A 138 -6.13 9.89 -6.60
N ASP A 139 -5.82 9.13 -5.56
CA ASP A 139 -4.64 9.40 -4.73
C ASP A 139 -3.34 9.08 -5.50
N LEU A 140 -3.31 8.00 -6.29
CA LEU A 140 -2.15 7.64 -7.10
C LEU A 140 -1.94 8.64 -8.23
N ASP A 141 -3.03 9.07 -8.88
CA ASP A 141 -2.98 10.12 -9.91
C ASP A 141 -2.31 11.40 -9.41
N ARG A 142 -2.53 11.79 -8.15
CA ARG A 142 -1.87 12.97 -7.55
C ARG A 142 -0.39 12.72 -7.27
N VAL A 143 -0.03 11.49 -6.90
CA VAL A 143 1.34 11.13 -6.51
C VAL A 143 2.24 10.90 -7.73
N THR A 144 1.73 10.24 -8.77
CA THR A 144 2.49 9.89 -9.96
C THR A 144 2.20 10.79 -11.15
N ASN A 145 1.22 11.71 -11.07
CA ASN A 145 0.69 12.45 -12.21
C ASN A 145 0.11 11.50 -13.29
N GLY A 146 -0.59 10.44 -12.87
CA GLY A 146 -1.15 9.40 -13.73
C GLY A 146 -0.09 8.51 -14.38
N TYR A 147 -0.55 7.57 -15.21
CA TYR A 147 0.30 6.65 -15.97
C TYR A 147 0.72 7.24 -17.33
N GLY A 148 1.93 6.92 -17.77
CA GLY A 148 2.47 7.29 -19.09
C GLY A 148 2.33 6.15 -20.11
N CYS A 149 3.02 6.22 -21.25
CA CYS A 149 2.89 5.19 -22.30
C CYS A 149 3.42 3.81 -21.87
N PHE A 150 4.50 3.77 -21.09
CA PHE A 150 5.05 2.54 -20.54
C PHE A 150 5.21 2.66 -19.02
N ASN A 151 4.58 1.75 -18.28
CA ASN A 151 4.52 1.77 -16.82
C ASN A 151 5.05 0.44 -16.29
N LEU A 152 6.12 0.50 -15.52
CA LEU A 152 6.81 -0.64 -14.94
C LEU A 152 6.43 -0.79 -13.46
N PHE A 153 6.03 -2.00 -13.08
CA PHE A 153 5.72 -2.39 -11.71
C PHE A 153 6.67 -3.48 -11.29
N GLU A 154 7.31 -3.31 -10.15
CA GLU A 154 8.32 -4.26 -9.69
C GLU A 154 8.13 -4.63 -8.24
N GLY A 155 8.05 -5.94 -7.97
CA GLY A 155 8.09 -6.48 -6.62
C GLY A 155 7.00 -7.49 -6.36
N ASP A 156 6.08 -7.17 -5.45
CA ASP A 156 5.05 -8.09 -4.97
C ASP A 156 3.79 -8.04 -5.86
N TYR A 157 3.44 -9.19 -6.45
CA TYR A 157 2.32 -9.34 -7.38
C TYR A 157 0.97 -8.96 -6.76
N ILE A 158 0.69 -9.33 -5.51
CA ILE A 158 -0.60 -9.02 -4.84
C ILE A 158 -0.85 -7.50 -4.82
N THR A 159 0.19 -6.71 -4.51
CA THR A 159 0.09 -5.26 -4.47
C THR A 159 -0.09 -4.68 -5.87
N TYR A 160 0.61 -5.22 -6.89
CA TYR A 160 0.40 -4.86 -8.29
C TYR A 160 -1.02 -5.19 -8.77
N ASP A 161 -1.52 -6.39 -8.45
CA ASP A 161 -2.82 -6.90 -8.85
C ASP A 161 -3.95 -5.95 -8.40
N ILE A 162 -3.87 -5.41 -7.18
CA ILE A 162 -4.81 -4.40 -6.68
C ILE A 162 -4.82 -3.13 -7.56
N LEU A 163 -3.64 -2.63 -7.94
CA LEU A 163 -3.52 -1.45 -8.82
C LEU A 163 -4.04 -1.76 -10.24
N ALA A 164 -3.73 -2.94 -10.75
CA ALA A 164 -4.17 -3.40 -12.06
C ALA A 164 -5.70 -3.51 -12.11
N HIS A 165 -6.35 -4.04 -11.07
CA HIS A 165 -7.82 -4.10 -11.00
C HIS A 165 -8.44 -2.69 -11.06
N ALA A 166 -7.91 -1.74 -10.28
CA ALA A 166 -8.44 -0.37 -10.28
C ALA A 166 -8.28 0.32 -11.64
N LEU A 167 -7.14 0.14 -12.29
CA LEU A 167 -6.93 0.62 -13.65
C LEU A 167 -7.90 -0.03 -14.63
N SER A 168 -8.03 -1.36 -14.60
CA SER A 168 -8.88 -2.12 -15.50
C SER A 168 -10.35 -1.69 -15.41
N ILE A 169 -10.87 -1.52 -14.19
CA ILE A 169 -12.24 -1.05 -13.96
C ILE A 169 -12.43 0.35 -14.55
N ASN A 170 -11.50 1.27 -14.28
CA ASN A 170 -11.59 2.64 -14.78
C ASN A 170 -11.51 2.71 -16.30
N ALA A 171 -10.53 2.02 -16.90
CA ALA A 171 -10.28 2.00 -18.33
C ALA A 171 -11.47 1.42 -19.11
N LEU A 172 -12.05 0.31 -18.64
CA LEU A 172 -13.23 -0.28 -19.28
C LEU A 172 -14.45 0.64 -19.17
N ASN A 173 -14.66 1.31 -18.03
CA ASN A 173 -15.79 2.24 -17.89
C ASN A 173 -15.64 3.53 -18.71
N LEU A 174 -14.42 3.85 -19.16
CA LEU A 174 -14.12 4.86 -20.19
C LEU A 174 -14.25 4.32 -21.62
N GLY A 175 -14.62 3.04 -21.80
CA GLY A 175 -14.82 2.40 -23.09
C GLY A 175 -13.53 1.87 -23.76
N ARG A 176 -12.41 1.80 -23.04
CA ARG A 176 -11.13 1.31 -23.59
C ARG A 176 -11.09 -0.20 -23.72
N TRP A 177 -10.13 -0.67 -24.52
CA TRP A 177 -9.79 -2.08 -24.64
C TRP A 177 -8.65 -2.47 -23.69
N LEU A 178 -8.81 -3.62 -23.03
CA LEU A 178 -7.76 -4.28 -22.27
C LEU A 178 -7.26 -5.51 -23.03
N ILE A 179 -5.95 -5.68 -23.11
CA ILE A 179 -5.29 -6.86 -23.66
C ILE A 179 -4.41 -7.48 -22.57
N PHE A 180 -4.62 -8.74 -22.25
CA PHE A 180 -3.78 -9.51 -21.34
C PHE A 180 -2.81 -10.37 -22.14
N ALA A 181 -1.51 -10.15 -21.95
CA ALA A 181 -0.44 -10.92 -22.59
C ALA A 181 0.23 -11.85 -21.57
N SER A 182 -0.60 -12.64 -20.88
CA SER A 182 -0.19 -13.67 -19.94
C SER A 182 -1.38 -14.59 -19.63
N THR A 183 -1.21 -15.55 -18.74
CA THR A 183 -2.31 -16.44 -18.35
C THR A 183 -3.31 -15.66 -17.53
N MET A 184 -4.44 -15.31 -18.14
CA MET A 184 -5.50 -14.59 -17.46
C MET A 184 -6.28 -15.52 -16.54
N HIS A 185 -6.23 -15.28 -15.23
CA HIS A 185 -7.08 -16.00 -14.30
C HIS A 185 -8.56 -15.63 -14.51
N PRO A 186 -9.48 -16.59 -14.73
CA PRO A 186 -10.91 -16.32 -14.89
C PRO A 186 -11.51 -15.48 -13.73
N ASP A 187 -10.95 -15.62 -12.54
CA ASP A 187 -11.34 -14.86 -11.37
C ASP A 187 -11.04 -13.35 -11.51
N TYR A 188 -9.99 -12.96 -12.24
CA TYR A 188 -9.65 -11.56 -12.48
C TYR A 188 -10.76 -10.86 -13.27
N ILE A 189 -11.18 -11.44 -14.41
CA ILE A 189 -12.29 -10.90 -15.21
C ILE A 189 -13.56 -10.83 -14.37
N THR A 190 -13.86 -11.89 -13.63
CA THR A 190 -15.08 -11.97 -12.83
C THR A 190 -15.12 -10.85 -11.78
N ARG A 191 -13.98 -10.60 -11.10
CA ARG A 191 -13.84 -9.52 -10.13
C ARG A 191 -14.03 -8.14 -10.74
N ILE A 192 -13.41 -7.83 -11.88
CA ILE A 192 -13.56 -6.51 -12.51
C ILE A 192 -14.94 -6.31 -13.14
N SER A 193 -15.54 -7.37 -13.71
CA SER A 193 -16.80 -7.27 -14.48
C SER A 193 -17.98 -6.82 -13.62
N ALA A 194 -17.94 -7.12 -12.32
CA ALA A 194 -18.92 -6.66 -11.34
C ALA A 194 -19.02 -5.12 -11.26
N PHE A 195 -17.94 -4.41 -11.61
CA PHE A 195 -17.82 -2.95 -11.50
C PHE A 195 -17.78 -2.25 -12.86
N VAL A 196 -18.08 -2.96 -13.95
CA VAL A 196 -17.99 -2.45 -15.32
C VAL A 196 -19.37 -2.41 -15.97
N LYS A 197 -19.67 -1.31 -16.69
CA LYS A 197 -20.88 -1.15 -17.51
C LYS A 197 -21.01 -2.30 -18.50
N GLN A 198 -22.22 -2.84 -18.66
CA GLN A 198 -22.48 -4.04 -19.46
C GLN A 198 -21.95 -3.95 -20.90
N GLU A 199 -22.08 -2.78 -21.54
CA GLU A 199 -21.62 -2.50 -22.90
C GLU A 199 -20.09 -2.53 -23.09
N HIS A 200 -19.31 -2.42 -22.02
CA HIS A 200 -17.85 -2.41 -22.07
C HIS A 200 -17.21 -3.71 -21.56
N ARG A 201 -18.01 -4.65 -21.01
CA ARG A 201 -17.48 -5.92 -20.47
C ARG A 201 -16.81 -6.80 -21.53
N SER A 202 -17.17 -6.63 -22.80
CA SER A 202 -16.56 -7.33 -23.93
C SER A 202 -15.27 -6.69 -24.44
N ASN A 203 -14.86 -5.53 -23.92
CA ASN A 203 -13.65 -4.83 -24.35
C ASN A 203 -12.37 -5.44 -23.72
N ILE A 204 -12.33 -6.76 -23.62
CA ILE A 204 -11.24 -7.53 -23.05
C ILE A 204 -10.80 -8.56 -24.09
N ALA A 205 -9.49 -8.62 -24.33
CA ALA A 205 -8.87 -9.64 -25.16
C ALA A 205 -7.68 -10.27 -24.41
N GLN A 206 -7.36 -11.50 -24.78
CA GLN A 206 -6.19 -12.21 -24.30
C GLN A 206 -5.33 -12.64 -25.49
N VAL A 207 -4.02 -12.65 -25.33
CA VAL A 207 -3.06 -13.22 -26.27
C VAL A 207 -2.20 -14.26 -25.55
N GLU A 208 -1.91 -15.37 -26.21
CA GLU A 208 -1.04 -16.43 -25.67
C GLU A 208 0.43 -16.07 -25.86
N GLU A 209 0.77 -15.53 -27.03
CA GLU A 209 2.13 -15.10 -27.36
C GLU A 209 2.23 -13.58 -27.44
N ILE A 210 3.30 -13.02 -26.88
CA ILE A 210 3.50 -11.55 -26.80
C ILE A 210 3.60 -10.89 -28.19
N LYS A 211 4.04 -11.64 -29.21
CA LYS A 211 4.13 -11.17 -30.60
C LYS A 211 2.76 -10.88 -31.21
N ASP A 212 1.69 -11.51 -30.72
CA ASP A 212 0.33 -11.39 -31.26
C ASP A 212 -0.44 -10.19 -30.67
N ILE A 213 0.17 -9.43 -29.73
CA ILE A 213 -0.46 -8.26 -29.11
C ILE A 213 -0.96 -7.27 -30.18
N ARG A 214 -0.12 -6.99 -31.17
CA ARG A 214 -0.37 -5.93 -32.17
C ARG A 214 -1.64 -6.19 -32.98
N ASP A 215 -1.92 -7.45 -33.29
CA ASP A 215 -3.11 -7.85 -34.05
C ASP A 215 -4.42 -7.54 -33.31
N LYS A 216 -4.35 -7.38 -31.98
CA LYS A 216 -5.51 -7.11 -31.13
C LYS A 216 -5.63 -5.64 -30.71
N ILE A 217 -4.61 -4.81 -30.92
CA ILE A 217 -4.66 -3.38 -30.63
C ILE A 217 -5.77 -2.74 -31.48
N LYS A 218 -6.66 -1.98 -30.83
CA LYS A 218 -7.77 -1.30 -31.51
C LYS A 218 -7.45 0.14 -31.83
N ASP A 219 -6.84 0.82 -30.87
CA ASP A 219 -6.42 2.22 -30.95
C ASP A 219 -5.40 2.56 -29.86
N LYS A 220 -4.90 3.81 -29.87
CA LYS A 220 -3.88 4.33 -28.94
C LYS A 220 -4.28 4.37 -27.46
N SER A 221 -5.57 4.20 -27.15
CA SER A 221 -6.10 4.10 -25.78
C SER A 221 -6.16 2.66 -25.27
N THR A 222 -5.88 1.67 -26.11
CA THR A 222 -5.76 0.26 -25.69
C THR A 222 -4.70 0.12 -24.60
N ILE A 223 -5.03 -0.61 -23.54
CA ILE A 223 -4.12 -0.91 -22.44
C ILE A 223 -3.72 -2.37 -22.50
N VAL A 224 -2.42 -2.63 -22.54
CA VAL A 224 -1.83 -3.96 -22.54
C VAL A 224 -1.25 -4.26 -21.17
N LEU A 225 -1.71 -5.31 -20.52
CA LEU A 225 -1.19 -5.81 -19.25
C LEU A 225 -0.30 -7.03 -19.52
N ILE A 226 0.94 -6.95 -19.04
CA ILE A 226 1.98 -7.95 -19.27
C ILE A 226 2.55 -8.36 -17.91
N ASN A 227 2.52 -9.65 -17.61
CA ASN A 227 3.23 -10.23 -16.47
C ASN A 227 4.47 -10.97 -16.97
N LEU A 228 5.65 -10.38 -16.81
CA LEU A 228 6.90 -10.99 -17.25
C LEU A 228 7.31 -12.22 -16.42
N GLU A 229 6.78 -12.41 -15.20
CA GLU A 229 7.04 -13.65 -14.45
C GLU A 229 6.37 -14.87 -15.07
N GLU A 230 5.32 -14.68 -15.88
CA GLU A 230 4.60 -15.75 -16.57
C GLU A 230 5.12 -16.02 -17.99
N ILE A 231 6.12 -15.27 -18.45
CA ILE A 231 6.65 -15.39 -19.81
C ILE A 231 7.98 -16.14 -19.80
N GLU A 232 8.08 -17.19 -20.61
CA GLU A 232 9.29 -18.01 -20.71
C GLU A 232 10.45 -17.28 -21.40
N ASP A 233 10.18 -16.61 -22.54
CA ASP A 233 11.19 -15.88 -23.31
C ASP A 233 11.12 -14.37 -23.00
N VAL A 234 11.77 -13.99 -21.90
CA VAL A 234 11.84 -12.61 -21.41
C VAL A 234 12.52 -11.68 -22.43
N ASP A 235 13.56 -12.14 -23.13
CA ASP A 235 14.29 -11.31 -24.08
C ASP A 235 13.42 -10.91 -25.27
N THR A 236 12.63 -11.85 -25.80
CA THR A 236 11.64 -11.57 -26.85
C THR A 236 10.56 -10.63 -26.32
N ALA A 237 10.10 -10.84 -25.09
CA ALA A 237 9.08 -9.99 -24.49
C ALA A 237 9.55 -8.54 -24.33
N VAL A 238 10.76 -8.34 -23.82
CA VAL A 238 11.36 -7.01 -23.67
C VAL A 238 11.49 -6.31 -25.03
N ARG A 239 11.95 -7.03 -26.08
CA ARG A 239 12.02 -6.47 -27.44
C ARG A 239 10.66 -6.00 -27.97
N GLU A 240 9.60 -6.79 -27.76
CA GLU A 240 8.27 -6.39 -28.21
C GLU A 240 7.71 -5.22 -27.40
N ILE A 241 7.89 -5.21 -26.07
CA ILE A 241 7.52 -4.08 -25.21
C ILE A 241 8.20 -2.79 -25.68
N MET A 242 9.50 -2.84 -25.95
CA MET A 242 10.25 -1.68 -26.46
C MET A 242 9.70 -1.19 -27.80
N THR A 243 9.24 -2.10 -28.65
CA THR A 243 8.70 -1.73 -29.96
C THR A 243 7.31 -1.09 -29.84
N LEU A 244 6.42 -1.68 -29.04
CA LEU A 244 5.12 -1.10 -28.69
C LEU A 244 5.26 0.31 -28.10
N PHE A 245 6.25 0.52 -27.23
CA PHE A 245 6.55 1.83 -26.65
C PHE A 245 7.03 2.84 -27.70
N LYS A 246 7.97 2.47 -28.57
CA LYS A 246 8.53 3.36 -29.61
C LYS A 246 7.48 3.85 -30.60
N GLU A 247 6.55 2.96 -30.98
CA GLU A 247 5.50 3.27 -31.95
C GLU A 247 4.31 4.01 -31.32
N GLN A 248 4.22 4.03 -29.98
CA GLN A 248 3.14 4.65 -29.21
C GLN A 248 1.74 4.20 -29.65
N GLU A 249 1.62 2.91 -29.99
CA GLU A 249 0.37 2.31 -30.47
C GLU A 249 -0.62 2.03 -29.35
N CYS A 250 -0.15 1.94 -28.11
CA CYS A 250 -0.95 1.58 -26.95
C CYS A 250 -0.32 2.09 -25.64
N LYS A 251 -0.98 1.79 -24.52
CA LYS A 251 -0.44 1.97 -23.16
C LYS A 251 -0.05 0.62 -22.60
N VAL A 252 1.14 0.50 -22.05
CA VAL A 252 1.68 -0.76 -21.55
C VAL A 252 1.84 -0.70 -20.04
N MET A 253 1.30 -1.72 -19.37
CA MET A 253 1.43 -2.01 -17.95
C MET A 253 2.24 -3.29 -17.83
N CYS A 254 3.48 -3.19 -17.37
CA CYS A 254 4.38 -4.33 -17.28
C CYS A 254 4.71 -4.61 -15.82
N PHE A 255 4.41 -5.81 -15.36
CA PHE A 255 4.84 -6.30 -14.06
C PHE A 255 6.07 -7.18 -14.20
N VAL A 256 7.04 -6.95 -13.31
CA VAL A 256 8.21 -7.79 -13.09
C VAL A 256 8.26 -8.18 -11.62
N GLY A 257 8.75 -9.38 -11.38
CA GLY A 257 8.98 -9.88 -10.03
C GLY A 257 10.01 -9.10 -9.24
N ARG A 258 10.30 -9.58 -8.03
CA ARG A 258 11.33 -9.03 -7.14
C ARG A 258 12.75 -9.03 -7.72
N LYS A 259 13.00 -9.82 -8.77
CA LYS A 259 14.30 -9.84 -9.48
C LYS A 259 14.51 -8.61 -10.37
N GLY A 260 13.44 -7.87 -10.70
CA GLY A 260 13.50 -6.71 -11.57
C GLY A 260 13.80 -7.06 -13.03
N CYS A 261 13.98 -6.01 -13.85
CA CYS A 261 14.40 -6.09 -15.23
C CYS A 261 15.05 -4.76 -15.65
N ASP A 262 16.37 -4.65 -15.48
CA ASP A 262 17.14 -3.42 -15.70
C ASP A 262 16.91 -2.79 -17.08
N GLU A 263 16.73 -3.62 -18.10
CA GLU A 263 16.51 -3.17 -19.48
C GLU A 263 15.26 -2.30 -19.62
N LEU A 264 14.21 -2.58 -18.85
CA LEU A 264 12.94 -1.87 -18.91
C LEU A 264 12.93 -0.59 -18.06
N GLU A 265 13.74 -0.54 -16.99
CA GLU A 265 13.76 0.62 -16.08
C GLU A 265 14.08 1.93 -16.83
N SER A 266 15.05 1.87 -17.76
CA SER A 266 15.53 3.05 -18.49
C SER A 266 14.50 3.70 -19.43
N PHE A 267 13.43 2.98 -19.80
CA PHE A 267 12.39 3.48 -20.71
C PHE A 267 11.04 3.72 -20.01
N ALA A 268 10.94 3.35 -18.73
CA ALA A 268 9.71 3.48 -17.96
C ALA A 268 9.27 4.95 -17.84
N SER A 269 8.10 5.27 -18.38
CA SER A 269 7.46 6.58 -18.16
C SER A 269 6.96 6.74 -16.72
N THR A 270 6.77 5.61 -16.04
CA THR A 270 6.48 5.50 -14.61
C THR A 270 7.03 4.17 -14.11
N HIS A 271 7.78 4.18 -13.01
CA HIS A 271 8.34 2.97 -12.37
C HIS A 271 7.93 2.96 -10.90
N ILE A 272 7.11 1.97 -10.54
CA ILE A 272 6.53 1.82 -9.21
C ILE A 272 7.02 0.51 -8.60
N LYS A 273 7.63 0.58 -7.42
CA LYS A 273 7.91 -0.60 -6.60
C LYS A 273 6.63 -0.98 -5.84
N THR A 274 6.27 -2.24 -5.88
CA THR A 274 5.16 -2.83 -5.13
C THR A 274 5.73 -3.72 -4.03
N LYS A 275 5.38 -3.47 -2.77
CA LYS A 275 5.90 -4.20 -1.62
C LYS A 275 4.78 -4.60 -0.67
N PHE A 276 5.01 -5.65 0.11
CA PHE A 276 4.17 -6.04 1.23
C PHE A 276 4.97 -5.93 2.53
N ILE A 277 4.82 -4.79 3.22
CA ILE A 277 5.64 -4.43 4.38
C ILE A 277 4.80 -4.62 5.64
N SER A 278 5.23 -5.52 6.54
CA SER A 278 4.56 -5.78 7.83
C SER A 278 3.05 -6.05 7.70
N GLY A 279 2.63 -6.82 6.70
CA GLY A 279 1.23 -7.14 6.49
C GLY A 279 0.43 -6.09 5.70
N VAL A 280 1.07 -5.02 5.21
CA VAL A 280 0.41 -3.90 4.52
C VAL A 280 0.94 -3.77 3.09
N PRO A 281 0.08 -3.78 2.06
CA PRO A 281 0.50 -3.49 0.70
C PRO A 281 0.94 -2.02 0.63
N CYS A 282 2.14 -1.80 0.13
CA CYS A 282 2.79 -0.51 0.05
C CYS A 282 3.36 -0.30 -1.36
N ILE A 283 3.39 0.95 -1.80
CA ILE A 283 3.99 1.33 -3.07
C ILE A 283 4.88 2.56 -2.91
N TYR A 284 5.84 2.71 -3.80
CA TYR A 284 6.56 3.96 -4.01
C TYR A 284 7.06 4.04 -5.44
N GLY A 285 7.13 5.25 -5.98
CA GLY A 285 7.73 5.50 -7.28
C GLY A 285 9.25 5.59 -7.17
N GLU A 286 9.95 4.89 -8.06
CA GLU A 286 11.31 5.26 -8.44
C GLU A 286 11.30 6.38 -9.48
N PHE A 287 10.32 6.35 -10.38
CA PHE A 287 10.09 7.43 -11.34
C PHE A 287 8.58 7.72 -11.52
N PRO A 288 8.10 8.93 -11.17
CA PRO A 288 8.79 9.94 -10.36
C PRO A 288 9.10 9.38 -8.96
N ARG A 289 10.14 9.92 -8.30
CA ARG A 289 10.49 9.49 -6.94
C ARG A 289 9.42 9.94 -5.93
N THR A 290 8.92 9.01 -5.10
CA THR A 290 7.92 9.30 -4.06
C THR A 290 8.32 8.69 -2.72
N GLU A 291 7.67 9.13 -1.63
CA GLU A 291 7.70 8.41 -0.35
C GLU A 291 6.97 7.06 -0.45
N ILE A 292 7.12 6.22 0.59
CA ILE A 292 6.34 4.99 0.73
C ILE A 292 4.90 5.35 1.03
N HIS A 293 3.96 4.79 0.27
CA HIS A 293 2.53 4.94 0.50
C HIS A 293 1.94 3.61 0.91
N ALA A 294 1.33 3.57 2.10
CA ALA A 294 0.50 2.45 2.53
C ALA A 294 -0.83 2.48 1.76
N MET A 295 -1.24 1.32 1.26
CA MET A 295 -2.47 1.14 0.51
C MET A 295 -3.52 0.47 1.39
N GLU A 296 -4.70 1.08 1.45
CA GLU A 296 -5.88 0.50 2.10
C GLU A 296 -7.02 0.37 1.10
N LEU A 297 -7.66 -0.80 1.13
CA LEU A 297 -8.90 -1.05 0.39
C LEU A 297 -10.09 -0.68 1.28
N ASP A 298 -10.90 0.25 0.80
CA ASP A 298 -12.18 0.62 1.39
C ASP A 298 -13.30 0.08 0.49
N MET A 299 -14.14 -0.78 1.07
CA MET A 299 -15.25 -1.45 0.40
C MET A 299 -16.62 -0.96 0.92
N SER A 300 -16.65 0.06 1.78
CA SER A 300 -17.85 0.49 2.51
C SER A 300 -18.99 0.99 1.63
N GLU A 301 -18.69 1.47 0.41
CA GLU A 301 -19.67 1.98 -0.55
C GLU A 301 -20.01 1.00 -1.68
N ASN A 302 -19.78 -0.31 -1.49
CA ASN A 302 -19.97 -1.33 -2.53
C ASN A 302 -19.15 -1.08 -3.81
N ILE A 303 -18.09 -0.28 -3.70
CA ILE A 303 -17.13 0.07 -4.75
C ILE A 303 -15.74 -0.15 -4.15
N PRO A 304 -14.80 -0.81 -4.85
CA PRO A 304 -13.43 -0.90 -4.40
C PRO A 304 -12.75 0.46 -4.51
N LYS A 305 -12.58 1.15 -3.37
CA LYS A 305 -11.83 2.40 -3.29
C LYS A 305 -10.45 2.13 -2.69
N ILE A 306 -9.41 2.53 -3.42
CA ILE A 306 -8.05 2.49 -2.92
C ILE A 306 -7.69 3.85 -2.33
N LYS A 307 -7.23 3.85 -1.08
CA LYS A 307 -6.67 5.01 -0.41
C LYS A 307 -5.16 4.84 -0.26
N LEU A 308 -4.40 5.87 -0.64
CA LEU A 308 -2.96 5.90 -0.43
C LEU A 308 -2.62 6.90 0.67
N THR A 309 -1.94 6.44 1.71
CA THR A 309 -1.46 7.29 2.80
C THR A 309 0.07 7.24 2.83
N PRO A 310 0.79 8.38 2.64
CA PRO A 310 2.25 8.40 2.72
C PRO A 310 2.69 8.08 4.16
N ILE A 311 3.76 7.31 4.29
CA ILE A 311 4.41 6.98 5.56
C ILE A 311 5.50 8.05 5.80
N VAL A 312 5.17 9.08 6.59
CA VAL A 312 6.01 10.27 6.86
C VAL A 312 6.11 10.58 8.33
#